data_AF-A0A699S7P5-F1
#
_entry.id   AF-A0A699S7P5-F1
#
_cell.length_a   1.000
_cell.length_b   1.000
_cell.length_c   1.000
_cell.angle_alpha   90.00
_cell.angle_beta   90.00
_cell.angle_gamma   90.00
#
_symmetry.space_group_name_H-M   'P 1'
#
loop_
_entity.id
_entity.type
_entity.pdbx_description
1 polymer ?
#
loop_
_entity_poly.entity_id
_entity_poly.type
_entity_poly.pdbx_seq_one_letter_code
_entity_poly.pdbx_strand_id
1 'polypeptide(L)'
;GNFKAEGSETLEQTFNRMQAIVSHVEFMDVKIEQDDLNQKFLTSLAPEWLMYTIIWRNRDDLDTMSLDDVYNHLKVYEPEVQKKSESNSQNMAFISSSNTNSRK
;
A
#
# COMPACT_ATOMS: atom_id res chain seq x y z
N GLY A 1 12.67 -9.48 7.58
CA GLY A 1 12.24 -9.94 6.24
C GLY A 1 11.60 -8.78 5.50
N ASN A 2 11.56 -8.82 4.17
CA ASN A 2 10.88 -7.79 3.36
C ASN A 2 9.37 -8.08 3.35
N PHE A 3 8.60 -7.36 4.16
CA PHE A 3 7.14 -7.36 4.09
C PHE A 3 6.68 -6.37 3.01
N LYS A 4 5.93 -6.86 2.01
CA LYS A 4 5.41 -6.10 0.87
C LYS A 4 4.06 -6.69 0.44
N ALA A 5 3.21 -5.87 -0.18
CA ALA A 5 1.98 -6.31 -0.80
C ALA A 5 2.29 -7.34 -1.91
N GLU A 6 1.44 -8.36 -2.00
CA GLU A 6 1.60 -9.48 -2.92
C GLU A 6 0.58 -9.37 -4.06
N GLY A 7 1.03 -9.42 -5.32
CA GLY A 7 0.15 -9.40 -6.49
C GLY A 7 -0.81 -8.20 -6.50
N SER A 8 -2.12 -8.48 -6.47
CA SER A 8 -3.21 -7.50 -6.46
C SER A 8 -3.84 -7.32 -5.08
N GLU A 9 -3.05 -7.45 -4.01
CA GLU A 9 -3.53 -7.25 -2.65
C GLU A 9 -4.10 -5.84 -2.44
N THR A 10 -5.24 -5.79 -1.76
CA THR A 10 -5.87 -4.52 -1.36
C THR A 10 -5.22 -3.95 -0.10
N LEU A 11 -5.47 -2.66 0.16
CA LEU A 11 -5.04 -2.00 1.41
C LEU A 11 -5.46 -2.80 2.65
N GLU A 12 -6.70 -3.29 2.65
CA GLU A 12 -7.25 -4.08 3.76
C GLU A 12 -6.56 -5.44 3.92
N GLN A 13 -6.24 -6.12 2.83
CA GLN A 13 -5.53 -7.39 2.89
C GLN A 13 -4.10 -7.22 3.44
N THR A 14 -3.37 -6.21 2.95
CA THR A 14 -2.04 -5.89 3.47
C THR A 14 -2.10 -5.50 4.95
N PHE A 15 -3.11 -4.71 5.35
CA PHE A 15 -3.33 -4.31 6.74
C PHE A 15 -3.62 -5.51 7.66
N ASN A 16 -4.55 -6.39 7.29
CA ASN A 16 -4.88 -7.58 8.07
C ASN A 16 -3.66 -8.50 8.26
N ARG A 17 -2.82 -8.62 7.21
CA ARG A 17 -1.58 -9.43 7.28
C ARG A 17 -0.55 -8.79 8.20
N MET A 18 -0.44 -7.45 8.19
CA MET A 18 0.40 -6.71 9.14
C MET A 18 -0.09 -6.89 10.58
N GLN A 19 -1.40 -6.75 10.84
CA GLN A 19 -1.97 -6.97 12.18
C GLN A 19 -1.66 -8.38 12.70
N ALA A 20 -1.82 -9.42 11.86
CA ALA A 20 -1.48 -10.79 12.25
C ALA A 20 0.00 -10.95 12.65
N ILE A 21 0.91 -10.26 11.95
CA ILE A 21 2.34 -10.24 12.30
C ILE A 21 2.56 -9.51 13.62
N VAL A 22 1.96 -8.33 13.80
CA VAL A 22 2.05 -7.54 15.04
C VAL A 22 1.60 -8.38 16.23
N SER A 23 0.43 -9.01 16.15
CA SER A 23 -0.07 -9.88 17.23
C SER A 23 0.87 -11.05 17.54
N HIS A 24 1.52 -11.63 16.53
CA HIS A 24 2.49 -12.70 16.75
C HIS A 24 3.79 -12.21 17.40
N VAL A 25 4.27 -11.02 17.02
CA VAL A 25 5.48 -10.41 17.59
C VAL A 25 5.24 -9.98 19.04
N GLU A 26 4.09 -9.38 19.34
CA GLU A 26 3.68 -9.05 20.70
C GLU A 26 3.52 -10.30 21.58
N PHE A 27 3.00 -11.39 21.01
CA PHE A 27 2.93 -12.68 21.70
C PHE A 27 4.31 -13.22 22.11
N MET A 28 5.37 -12.88 21.36
CA MET A 28 6.76 -13.24 21.69
C MET A 28 7.43 -12.25 22.65
N ASP A 29 6.69 -11.30 23.22
CA ASP A 29 7.19 -10.24 24.11
C ASP A 29 8.29 -9.37 23.47
N VAL A 30 8.22 -9.20 22.15
CA VAL A 30 9.12 -8.33 21.40
C VAL A 30 8.49 -6.95 21.30
N LYS A 31 9.19 -5.93 21.81
CA LYS A 31 8.77 -4.54 21.70
C LYS A 31 8.75 -4.10 20.23
N ILE A 32 7.62 -3.56 19.79
CA ILE A 32 7.46 -2.95 18.47
C ILE A 32 7.55 -1.43 18.63
N GLU A 33 8.37 -0.79 17.80
CA GLU A 33 8.42 0.66 17.70
C GLU A 33 7.31 1.12 16.73
N GLN A 34 6.44 2.01 17.20
CA GLN A 34 5.26 2.43 16.44
C GLN A 34 5.63 3.13 15.13
N ASP A 35 6.68 3.96 15.14
CA ASP A 35 7.17 4.61 13.92
C ASP A 35 7.63 3.57 12.87
N ASP A 36 8.37 2.54 13.31
CA ASP A 36 8.92 1.52 12.42
C ASP A 36 7.78 0.68 11.85
N LEU A 37 6.77 0.35 12.66
CA LEU A 37 5.56 -0.33 12.22
C LEU A 37 4.82 0.48 11.15
N ASN A 38 4.57 1.78 11.41
CA ASN A 38 3.86 2.66 10.49
C ASN A 38 4.63 2.85 9.18
N GLN A 39 5.96 3.02 9.24
CA GLN A 39 6.83 3.11 8.06
C GLN A 39 6.84 1.80 7.26
N LYS A 40 6.92 0.64 7.93
CA LYS A 40 6.83 -0.67 7.27
C LYS A 40 5.48 -0.86 6.60
N PHE A 41 4.38 -0.47 7.25
CA PHE A 41 3.05 -0.55 6.65
C PHE A 41 2.97 0.31 5.39
N LEU A 42 3.31 1.59 5.47
CA LEU A 42 3.28 2.52 4.33
C LEU A 42 4.17 2.08 3.16
N THR A 43 5.35 1.54 3.47
CA THR A 43 6.27 1.04 2.44
C THR A 43 5.87 -0.33 1.89
N SER A 44 4.99 -1.06 2.56
CA SER A 44 4.49 -2.35 2.10
C SER A 44 3.39 -2.25 1.06
N LEU A 45 2.68 -1.11 0.99
CA LEU A 45 1.56 -0.93 0.09
C LEU A 45 1.94 -1.10 -1.38
N ALA A 46 0.95 -1.47 -2.19
CA ALA A 46 1.10 -1.61 -3.63
C ALA A 46 1.52 -0.27 -4.29
N PRO A 47 2.22 -0.29 -5.45
CA PRO A 47 2.75 0.91 -6.11
C PRO A 47 1.72 2.01 -6.39
N GLU A 48 0.45 1.65 -6.55
CA GLU A 48 -0.68 2.57 -6.76
C GLU A 48 -0.86 3.55 -5.59
N TRP A 49 -0.40 3.18 -4.39
CA TRP A 49 -0.43 4.01 -3.19
C TRP A 49 0.76 4.96 -3.05
N LEU A 50 1.76 4.91 -3.95
CA LEU A 50 3.05 5.61 -3.81
C LEU A 50 2.91 7.09 -3.47
N MET A 51 2.01 7.81 -4.15
CA MET A 51 1.78 9.24 -3.88
C MET A 51 1.32 9.48 -2.44
N TYR A 52 0.40 8.65 -1.95
CA TYR A 52 -0.11 8.73 -0.58
C TYR A 52 0.97 8.37 0.43
N THR A 53 1.74 7.30 0.18
CA THR A 53 2.89 6.93 1.02
C THR A 53 3.90 8.07 1.15
N ILE A 54 4.22 8.78 0.06
CA ILE A 54 5.16 9.93 0.10
C ILE A 54 4.59 11.07 0.95
N ILE A 55 3.33 11.45 0.74
CA ILE A 55 2.69 12.53 1.48
C ILE A 55 2.63 12.19 2.98
N TRP A 56 2.24 10.96 3.31
CA TRP A 56 2.05 10.50 4.67
C TRP A 56 3.36 10.42 5.47
N ARG A 57 4.45 9.99 4.86
CA ARG A 57 5.77 9.93 5.52
C ARG A 57 6.32 11.30 5.94
N ASN A 58 5.77 12.40 5.41
CA ASN A 58 6.17 13.76 5.76
C ASN A 58 5.27 14.39 6.83
N ARG A 59 4.31 13.65 7.40
CA ARG A 59 3.48 14.16 8.50
C ARG A 59 4.19 14.03 9.84
N ASP A 60 4.10 15.08 10.65
CA ASP A 60 4.76 15.17 11.95
C ASP A 60 4.12 14.28 13.03
N ASP A 61 2.89 13.80 12.82
CA ASP A 61 2.14 12.97 13.78
C ASP A 61 2.27 11.46 13.53
N LEU A 62 2.93 11.07 12.42
CA LEU A 62 2.96 9.68 11.97
C LEU A 62 3.58 8.71 12.98
N ASP A 63 4.56 9.14 13.77
CA ASP A 63 5.23 8.33 14.80
C ASP A 63 4.35 8.07 16.03
N THR A 64 3.37 8.95 16.29
CA THR A 64 2.44 8.85 17.42
C THR A 64 1.13 8.14 17.09
N MET A 65 0.79 8.01 15.80
CA MET A 65 -0.45 7.38 15.35
C MET A 65 -0.44 5.87 15.52
N SER A 66 -1.59 5.29 15.85
CA SER A 66 -1.76 3.84 15.81
C SER A 66 -1.78 3.32 14.36
N LEU A 67 -1.54 2.03 14.18
CA LEU A 67 -1.64 1.40 12.86
C LEU A 67 -3.06 1.52 12.28
N ASP A 68 -4.09 1.41 13.14
CA ASP A 68 -5.49 1.60 12.76
C ASP A 68 -5.78 3.03 12.28
N ASP A 69 -5.24 4.05 12.93
CA ASP A 69 -5.41 5.45 12.52
C ASP A 69 -4.83 5.67 11.11
N VAL A 70 -3.62 5.18 10.87
CA VAL A 70 -2.97 5.26 9.55
C VAL A 70 -3.83 4.55 8.49
N TYR A 71 -4.33 3.35 8.78
CA TYR A 71 -5.21 2.62 7.87
C TYR A 71 -6.51 3.38 7.57
N ASN A 72 -7.21 3.85 8.61
CA ASN A 72 -8.48 4.55 8.48
C ASN A 72 -8.35 5.82 7.63
N HIS A 73 -7.26 6.53 7.79
CA HIS A 73 -6.97 7.69 6.98
C HIS A 73 -6.70 7.36 5.51
N LEU A 74 -5.94 6.29 5.24
CA LEU A 74 -5.69 5.84 3.87
C LEU A 74 -6.95 5.31 3.19
N LYS A 75 -7.85 4.66 3.94
CA LYS A 75 -9.09 4.06 3.44
C LYS A 75 -9.96 5.05 2.66
N VAL A 76 -9.96 6.32 3.05
CA VAL A 76 -10.72 7.39 2.38
C VAL A 76 -10.28 7.60 0.92
N TYR A 77 -9.02 7.32 0.61
CA TYR A 77 -8.45 7.51 -0.73
C TYR A 77 -8.56 6.28 -1.63
N GLU A 78 -9.01 5.14 -1.11
CA GLU A 78 -9.09 3.89 -1.86
C GLU A 78 -9.89 4.02 -3.17
N PRO A 79 -11.05 4.70 -3.23
CA PRO A 79 -11.77 4.88 -4.50
C PRO A 79 -10.96 5.66 -5.55
N GLU A 80 -10.16 6.64 -5.12
CA GLU A 80 -9.31 7.41 -6.03
C GLU A 80 -8.15 6.57 -6.58
N VAL A 81 -7.52 5.78 -5.70
CA VAL A 81 -6.42 4.87 -6.05
C VAL A 81 -6.90 3.83 -7.07
N GLN A 82 -8.06 3.22 -6.84
CA GLN A 82 -8.66 2.23 -7.74
C GLN A 82 -8.97 2.83 -9.12
N LYS A 83 -9.63 3.99 -9.17
CA LYS A 83 -9.95 4.67 -10.43
C LYS A 83 -8.69 5.02 -11.24
N LYS A 84 -7.62 5.47 -10.57
CA LYS A 84 -6.33 5.75 -11.23
C LYS A 84 -5.70 4.47 -11.77
N SER A 85 -5.71 3.37 -11.01
CA SER A 85 -5.20 2.08 -11.45
C SER A 85 -5.90 1.56 -12.72
N GLU A 86 -7.23 1.62 -12.76
CA GLU A 86 -8.02 1.24 -13.93
C GLU A 86 -7.68 2.08 -15.17
N SER A 87 -7.56 3.40 -15.01
CA SER A 87 -7.21 4.29 -16.13
C SER A 87 -5.81 3.99 -16.70
N ASN A 88 -4.86 3.66 -15.84
CA ASN A 88 -3.50 3.27 -16.25
C ASN A 88 -3.51 1.92 -16.99
N SER A 89 -4.33 0.97 -16.54
CA SER A 89 -4.52 -0.32 -17.21
C SER A 89 -5.12 -0.15 -18.61
N GLN A 90 -6.15 0.69 -18.75
CA GLN A 90 -6.77 1.00 -20.05
C GLN A 90 -5.77 1.67 -21.01
N ASN A 91 -4.97 2.61 -20.52
CA ASN A 91 -3.93 3.27 -21.32
C ASN A 91 -2.89 2.25 -21.83
N MET A 92 -2.45 1.31 -20.99
CA MET A 92 -1.52 0.25 -21.41
C MET A 92 -2.15 -0.74 -22.41
N ALA A 93 -3.43 -1.10 -22.22
CA ALA A 93 -4.14 -1.99 -23.13
C ALA A 93 -4.26 -1.39 -24.55
N PHE A 94 -4.52 -0.09 -24.66
CA PHE A 94 -4.60 0.63 -25.94
C PHE A 94 -3.25 0.70 -26.68
N ILE A 95 -2.16 0.95 -25.96
CA ILE A 95 -0.80 0.93 -26.55
C ILE A 95 -0.45 -0.49 -27.03
N SER A 96 -0.83 -1.51 -26.26
CA SER A 96 -0.53 -2.92 -26.58
C SER A 96 -1.29 -3.41 -27.82
N SER A 97 -2.52 -2.95 -28.05
CA SER A 97 -3.32 -3.33 -29.23
C SER A 97 -2.90 -2.64 -30.52
N SER A 98 -2.05 -1.61 -30.45
CA SER A 98 -1.62 -0.81 -31.60
C SER A 98 -0.41 -1.40 -32.36
N ASN A 99 0.18 -2.51 -31.89
CA ASN A 99 1.41 -3.09 -32.43
C ASN A 99 1.24 -4.22 -33.47
N THR A 100 0.05 -4.41 -34.05
CA THR A 100 -0.17 -5.39 -35.13
C THR A 100 -0.76 -4.72 -36.36
N ASN A 101 0.09 -4.16 -37.24
CA ASN A 101 -0.11 -4.12 -38.70
C ASN A 101 0.99 -3.32 -39.42
N SER A 102 2.18 -3.90 -39.56
CA SER A 102 3.11 -3.50 -40.63
C SER A 102 4.15 -4.58 -40.90
N ARG A 103 3.76 -5.65 -41.58
CA ARG A 103 4.67 -6.40 -42.45
C ARG A 103 3.86 -6.95 -43.62
N LYS A 104 3.83 -6.17 -44.69
CA LYS A 104 3.71 -6.70 -46.05
C LYS A 104 5.02 -7.39 -46.41
#